data_AF-A0A2J8LQ49-F1
#
_entry.id   AF-A0A2J8LQ49-F1
#
_cell.length_a   1.000
_cell.length_b   1.000
_cell.length_c   1.000
_cell.angle_alpha   90.00
_cell.angle_beta   90.00
_cell.angle_gamma   90.00
#
_symmetry.space_group_name_H-M   'P 1'
#
loop_
_entity.id
_entity.type
_entity.pdbx_description
1 polymer ?
#
loop_
_entity_poly.entity_id
_entity_poly.type
_entity_poly.pdbx_seq_one_letter_code
_entity_poly.pdbx_strand_id
1 'polypeptide(L)'
;MLTITDFINILHRYYKSALVQIYELEEHKIETWREVYLQDSFKPLVCISPNASLFDAVSSLIRNKIHRLPVIDPESGNTLYILTHKRILKFLKLFITEFPKPEFMSKSLEELQIGTYANIAMVRTTTPVYVALGIFVQHRVSALP
;
A
#
# COMPACT_ATOMS: atom_id res chain seq x y z
N MET A 1 6.07 2.95 -9.26
CA MET A 1 5.31 1.69 -9.37
C MET A 1 3.84 2.05 -9.29
N LEU A 2 3.04 1.67 -10.29
CA LEU A 2 1.60 1.93 -10.30
C LEU A 2 0.86 0.94 -9.39
N THR A 3 -0.12 1.43 -8.63
CA THR A 3 -0.88 0.72 -7.61
C THR A 3 -2.33 1.20 -7.57
N ILE A 4 -3.19 0.49 -6.84
CA ILE A 4 -4.59 0.91 -6.61
C ILE A 4 -4.68 2.30 -5.98
N THR A 5 -3.73 2.69 -5.12
CA THR A 5 -3.72 4.04 -4.52
C THR A 5 -3.66 5.13 -5.58
N ASP A 6 -2.92 4.90 -6.67
CA ASP A 6 -2.83 5.85 -7.77
C ASP A 6 -4.20 6.02 -8.45
N PHE A 7 -4.92 4.92 -8.71
CA PHE A 7 -6.27 4.96 -9.27
C PHE A 7 -7.27 5.64 -8.32
N ILE A 8 -7.22 5.35 -7.02
CA ILE A 8 -8.07 6.01 -6.02
C ILE A 8 -7.86 7.53 -6.05
N ASN A 9 -6.61 7.97 -6.06
CA ASN A 9 -6.27 9.40 -6.09
C ASN A 9 -6.71 10.07 -7.42
N ILE A 10 -6.51 9.41 -8.56
CA ILE A 10 -6.97 9.92 -9.88
C ILE A 10 -8.49 10.05 -9.89
N LEU A 11 -9.22 8.99 -9.54
CA LEU A 11 -10.68 9.01 -9.51
C LEU A 11 -11.20 10.07 -8.54
N HIS A 12 -10.58 10.19 -7.36
CA HIS A 12 -10.95 11.22 -6.38
C HIS A 12 -10.67 12.64 -6.87
N ARG A 13 -9.59 12.87 -7.63
CA ARG A 13 -9.21 14.19 -8.18
C ARG A 13 -10.09 14.64 -9.34
N TYR A 14 -10.42 13.73 -10.25
CA TYR A 14 -11.14 14.06 -11.49
C TYR A 14 -12.66 13.91 -11.36
N TYR A 15 -13.16 13.23 -10.32
CA TYR A 15 -14.59 13.18 -10.05
C TYR A 15 -15.13 14.58 -9.70
N LYS A 16 -16.14 15.03 -10.45
CA LYS A 16 -16.84 16.30 -10.22
C LYS A 16 -18.24 16.09 -9.62
N SER A 17 -19.06 15.28 -10.28
CA SER A 17 -20.41 14.94 -9.82
C SER A 17 -20.91 13.66 -10.48
N ALA A 18 -21.98 13.06 -9.94
CA ALA A 18 -22.58 11.85 -10.47
C ALA A 18 -23.18 12.01 -11.89
N LEU A 19 -23.43 13.25 -12.32
CA LEU A 19 -24.00 13.56 -13.64
C LEU A 19 -22.94 13.77 -14.73
N VAL A 20 -21.66 13.90 -14.33
CA VAL A 20 -20.57 14.23 -15.24
C VAL A 20 -19.68 13.00 -15.40
N GLN A 21 -19.61 12.50 -16.62
CA GLN A 21 -18.70 11.41 -16.95
C GLN A 21 -17.27 11.93 -17.10
N ILE A 22 -16.30 11.08 -16.76
CA ILE A 22 -14.87 11.39 -16.72
C ILE A 22 -14.13 10.77 -17.93
N TYR A 23 -14.68 10.93 -19.13
CA TYR A 23 -14.14 10.35 -20.38
C TYR A 23 -12.70 10.77 -20.67
N GLU A 24 -12.27 11.94 -20.20
CA GLU A 24 -10.89 12.41 -20.33
C GLU A 24 -9.86 11.43 -19.77
N LEU A 25 -10.23 10.61 -18.76
CA LEU A 25 -9.34 9.61 -18.20
C LEU A 25 -8.98 8.47 -19.17
N GLU A 26 -9.82 8.21 -20.18
CA GLU A 26 -9.57 7.15 -21.18
C GLU A 26 -8.39 7.49 -22.10
N GLU A 27 -8.17 8.77 -22.35
CA GLU A 27 -7.05 9.29 -23.16
C GLU A 27 -5.77 9.49 -22.33
N HIS A 28 -5.87 9.43 -21.01
CA HIS A 28 -4.72 9.62 -20.14
C HIS A 28 -3.75 8.43 -20.17
N LYS A 29 -2.46 8.76 -20.15
CA LYS A 29 -1.37 7.79 -19.99
C LYS A 29 -0.80 7.84 -18.58
N ILE A 30 -0.03 6.81 -18.22
CA ILE A 30 0.69 6.76 -16.93
C ILE A 30 1.64 7.97 -16.78
N GLU A 31 2.26 8.42 -17.88
CA GLU A 31 3.11 9.62 -17.90
C GLU A 31 2.34 10.88 -17.50
N THR A 32 1.11 11.05 -18.01
CA THR A 32 0.21 12.17 -17.68
C THR A 32 -0.06 12.22 -16.17
N TRP A 33 -0.37 11.07 -15.56
CA TRP A 33 -0.63 11.02 -14.12
C TRP A 33 0.62 11.28 -13.30
N ARG A 34 1.79 10.81 -13.77
CA ARG A 34 3.05 11.04 -13.08
C ARG A 34 3.35 12.53 -12.97
N GLU A 35 3.16 13.30 -14.03
CA GLU A 35 3.36 14.76 -14.03
C GLU A 35 2.47 15.46 -13.00
N VAL A 36 1.20 15.06 -12.92
CA VAL A 36 0.24 15.59 -11.94
C VAL A 36 0.72 15.33 -10.50
N TYR A 37 1.23 14.14 -10.20
CA TYR A 37 1.75 13.82 -8.86
C TYR A 37 3.06 14.51 -8.52
N LEU A 38 3.93 14.76 -9.51
CA LEU A 38 5.20 15.44 -9.32
C LEU A 38 5.02 16.90 -8.88
N GLN A 39 3.89 17.53 -9.22
CA GLN A 39 3.56 18.89 -8.76
C GLN A 39 3.19 18.94 -7.28
N ASP A 40 2.52 17.91 -6.75
CA ASP A 40 2.02 17.91 -5.36
C ASP A 40 3.02 17.34 -4.35
N SER A 41 3.80 16.30 -4.71
CA SER A 41 4.93 15.83 -3.88
C SER A 41 5.81 14.84 -4.65
N PHE A 42 7.12 15.11 -4.76
CA PHE A 42 8.07 14.11 -5.23
C PHE A 42 8.34 13.07 -4.13
N LYS A 43 7.94 11.82 -4.36
CA LYS A 43 8.38 10.68 -3.53
C LYS A 43 9.27 9.79 -4.38
N PRO A 44 10.57 9.66 -4.05
CA PRO A 44 11.45 8.76 -4.78
C PRO A 44 10.95 7.32 -4.65
N LEU A 45 11.23 6.51 -5.67
CA LEU A 45 10.93 5.09 -5.63
C LEU A 45 11.73 4.44 -4.50
N VAL A 46 11.03 3.87 -3.53
CA VAL A 46 11.65 3.04 -2.50
C VAL A 46 11.82 1.63 -3.05
N CYS A 47 13.06 1.14 -3.10
CA CYS A 47 13.42 -0.19 -3.57
C CYS A 47 14.47 -0.82 -2.65
N ILE A 48 14.82 -2.08 -2.91
CA ILE A 48 15.84 -2.80 -2.15
C ILE A 48 16.71 -3.67 -3.07
N SER A 49 17.98 -3.87 -2.70
CA SER A 49 18.87 -4.80 -3.39
C SER A 49 18.50 -6.26 -3.10
N PRO A 50 18.68 -7.20 -4.04
CA PRO A 50 18.48 -8.63 -3.79
C PRO A 50 19.41 -9.19 -2.70
N ASN A 51 20.54 -8.54 -2.42
CA ASN A 51 21.50 -8.96 -1.39
C ASN A 51 21.18 -8.42 0.01
N ALA A 52 20.13 -7.59 0.15
CA ALA A 52 19.73 -7.06 1.44
C ALA A 52 18.95 -8.09 2.27
N SER A 53 18.91 -7.88 3.60
CA SER A 53 18.21 -8.79 4.50
C SER A 53 16.69 -8.63 4.41
N LEU A 54 15.96 -9.69 4.78
CA LEU A 54 14.50 -9.61 4.94
C LEU A 54 14.09 -8.61 6.03
N PHE A 55 14.92 -8.42 7.05
CA PHE A 55 14.72 -7.42 8.09
C PHE A 55 14.74 -6.00 7.52
N ASP A 56 15.69 -5.70 6.62
CA ASP A 56 15.76 -4.40 5.94
C ASP A 56 14.53 -4.19 5.05
N ALA A 57 14.08 -5.25 4.37
CA ALA A 57 12.88 -5.20 3.54
C ALA A 57 11.63 -4.87 4.36
N VAL A 58 11.41 -5.57 5.48
CA VAL A 58 10.28 -5.32 6.40
C VAL A 58 10.37 -3.92 6.99
N SER A 59 11.55 -3.51 7.45
CA SER A 59 11.78 -2.18 8.00
C SER A 59 11.49 -1.08 6.98
N SER A 60 11.86 -1.29 5.71
CA SER A 60 11.58 -0.36 4.62
C SER A 60 10.09 -0.24 4.34
N LEU A 61 9.36 -1.36 4.28
CA LEU A 61 7.90 -1.37 4.10
C LEU A 61 7.19 -0.56 5.20
N ILE A 62 7.56 -0.79 6.47
CA ILE A 62 6.95 -0.12 7.63
C ILE A 62 7.29 1.37 7.65
N ARG A 63 8.58 1.74 7.57
CA ARG A 63 9.02 3.14 7.65
C ARG A 63 8.41 4.00 6.55
N ASN A 64 8.35 3.47 5.33
CA ASN A 64 7.81 4.20 4.18
C ASN A 64 6.28 4.09 4.06
N LYS A 65 5.62 3.29 4.91
CA LYS A 65 4.18 3.01 4.87
C LYS A 65 3.71 2.55 3.49
N ILE A 66 4.49 1.66 2.87
CA ILE A 66 4.21 1.10 1.54
C ILE A 66 3.92 -0.38 1.64
N HIS A 67 3.05 -0.88 0.77
CA HIS A 67 2.55 -2.25 0.84
C HIS A 67 3.36 -3.25 0.00
N ARG A 68 4.18 -2.71 -0.91
CA ARG A 68 4.96 -3.47 -1.89
C ARG A 68 6.33 -2.81 -2.06
N LEU A 69 7.38 -3.61 -2.06
CA LEU A 69 8.77 -3.17 -2.15
C LEU A 69 9.44 -3.86 -3.35
N PRO A 70 9.76 -3.12 -4.43
CA PRO A 70 10.50 -3.66 -5.55
C PRO A 70 11.93 -4.07 -5.14
N VAL A 71 12.32 -5.26 -5.56
CA VAL A 71 13.71 -5.73 -5.53
C VAL A 71 14.32 -5.41 -6.88
N ILE A 72 15.35 -4.57 -6.88
CA ILE A 72 15.99 -4.05 -8.09
C ILE A 72 17.44 -4.52 -8.12
N ASP A 73 17.86 -5.05 -9.27
CA ASP A 73 19.26 -5.35 -9.55
C ASP A 73 20.05 -4.03 -9.69
N PRO A 74 21.07 -3.78 -8.84
CA PRO A 74 21.82 -2.54 -8.89
C PRO A 74 22.65 -2.37 -10.17
N GLU A 75 23.03 -3.45 -10.86
CA GLU A 75 23.84 -3.37 -12.08
C GLU A 75 23.00 -3.02 -13.31
N SER A 76 21.92 -3.77 -13.55
CA SER A 76 21.07 -3.54 -14.73
C SER A 76 19.93 -2.53 -14.52
N GLY A 77 19.57 -2.23 -13.27
CA GLY A 77 18.37 -1.46 -12.93
C GLY A 77 17.05 -2.22 -13.12
N ASN A 78 17.11 -3.52 -13.48
CA ASN A 78 15.92 -4.32 -13.71
C ASN A 78 15.18 -4.64 -12.40
N THR A 79 13.85 -4.67 -12.47
CA THR A 79 13.02 -5.15 -11.35
C THR A 79 13.01 -6.67 -11.37
N LEU A 80 13.67 -7.28 -10.39
CA LEU A 80 13.74 -8.73 -10.23
C LEU A 80 12.48 -9.29 -9.59
N TYR A 81 11.92 -8.57 -8.62
CA TYR A 81 10.80 -9.05 -7.82
C TYR A 81 10.01 -7.93 -7.15
N ILE A 82 8.79 -8.20 -6.68
CA ILE A 82 8.01 -7.27 -5.83
C ILE A 82 7.63 -7.99 -4.53
N LEU A 83 8.29 -7.61 -3.43
CA LEU A 83 7.98 -8.11 -2.09
C LEU A 83 6.69 -7.47 -1.57
N THR A 84 5.89 -8.24 -0.84
CA THR A 84 4.66 -7.77 -0.19
C THR A 84 4.58 -8.32 1.23
N HIS A 85 3.91 -7.59 2.12
CA HIS A 85 3.66 -8.07 3.50
C HIS A 85 3.10 -9.50 3.54
N LYS A 86 2.13 -9.82 2.67
CA LYS A 86 1.52 -11.17 2.57
C LYS A 86 2.55 -12.25 2.27
N ARG A 87 3.48 -12.01 1.34
CA ARG A 87 4.50 -13.02 0.97
C ARG A 87 5.56 -13.18 2.03
N ILE A 88 5.96 -12.09 2.69
CA ILE A 88 6.88 -12.13 3.84
C ILE A 88 6.24 -12.93 4.98
N LEU A 89 5.00 -12.64 5.35
CA LEU A 89 4.28 -13.39 6.38
C LEU A 89 4.09 -14.86 6.02
N LYS A 90 3.80 -15.17 4.75
CA LYS A 90 3.72 -16.56 4.26
C LYS A 90 5.06 -17.27 4.40
N PHE A 91 6.16 -16.62 4.03
CA PHE A 91 7.51 -17.15 4.20
C PHE A 91 7.80 -17.42 5.69
N LEU A 92 7.59 -16.44 6.57
CA LEU A 92 7.79 -16.61 8.01
C LEU A 92 6.93 -17.74 8.57
N LYS A 93 5.68 -17.90 8.10
CA LYS A 93 4.80 -18.99 8.52
C LYS A 93 5.32 -20.37 8.12
N LEU A 94 5.95 -20.50 6.94
CA LEU A 94 6.52 -21.77 6.47
C LEU A 94 7.69 -22.22 7.35
N PHE A 95 8.51 -21.28 7.79
CA PHE A 95 9.72 -21.57 8.57
C PHE A 95 9.54 -21.34 10.08
N ILE A 96 8.31 -21.06 10.55
CA ILE A 96 8.08 -20.60 11.94
C ILE A 96 8.53 -21.61 12.99
N THR A 97 8.56 -22.91 12.65
CA THR A 97 9.01 -23.99 13.53
C THR A 97 10.53 -24.05 13.69
N GLU A 98 11.28 -23.42 12.78
CA GLU A 98 12.74 -23.35 12.83
C GLU A 98 13.24 -22.22 13.73
N PHE A 99 12.34 -21.32 14.17
CA PHE A 99 12.66 -20.22 15.05
C PHE A 99 12.19 -20.51 16.49
N PRO A 100 12.94 -20.08 17.52
CA PRO A 100 12.46 -20.15 18.89
C PRO A 100 11.18 -19.32 19.02
N LYS A 101 10.15 -19.90 19.63
CA LYS A 101 8.85 -19.22 19.81
C LYS A 101 9.06 -18.04 20.77
N PRO A 102 8.88 -16.79 20.32
CA PRO A 102 9.01 -15.64 21.19
C PRO A 102 7.91 -15.63 22.25
N GLU A 103 8.20 -15.08 23.43
CA GLU A 103 7.24 -15.02 24.54
C GLU A 103 5.95 -14.27 24.16
N PHE A 104 6.02 -13.25 23.31
CA PHE A 104 4.82 -12.51 22.89
C PHE A 104 3.81 -13.38 22.15
N MET A 105 4.19 -14.53 21.58
CA MET A 105 3.26 -15.42 20.88
C MET A 105 2.31 -16.21 21.81
N SER A 106 2.44 -16.08 23.13
CA SER A 106 1.45 -16.60 24.08
C SER A 106 0.38 -15.57 24.47
N LYS A 107 0.58 -14.29 24.11
CA LYS A 107 -0.35 -13.19 24.42
C LYS A 107 -1.39 -13.02 23.32
N SER A 108 -2.56 -12.53 23.69
CA SER A 108 -3.63 -12.12 22.77
C SER A 108 -3.25 -10.85 21.99
N LEU A 109 -3.94 -10.59 20.87
CA LEU A 109 -3.70 -9.38 20.07
C LEU A 109 -4.02 -8.09 20.85
N GLU A 110 -4.98 -8.15 21.77
CA GLU A 110 -5.36 -7.03 22.63
C GLU A 110 -4.26 -6.74 23.67
N GLU A 111 -3.72 -7.76 24.34
CA GLU A 111 -2.59 -7.59 25.27
C GLU A 111 -1.34 -7.02 24.59
N LEU A 112 -1.15 -7.35 23.31
CA LEU A 112 -0.05 -6.83 22.50
C LEU A 112 -0.35 -5.46 21.87
N GLN A 113 -1.58 -4.96 21.99
CA GLN A 113 -2.03 -3.73 21.36
C GLN A 113 -1.78 -3.72 19.83
N ILE A 114 -1.96 -4.88 19.20
CA ILE A 114 -1.82 -5.03 17.74
C ILE A 114 -3.20 -4.85 17.11
N GLY A 115 -3.32 -3.85 16.23
CA GLY A 115 -4.55 -3.53 15.53
C GLY A 115 -5.08 -2.13 15.85
N THR A 116 -6.20 -1.76 15.24
CA THR A 116 -6.92 -0.50 15.52
C THR A 116 -8.31 -0.85 16.02
N TYR A 117 -8.61 -0.48 17.27
CA TYR A 117 -9.84 -0.88 17.97
C TYR A 117 -10.86 0.26 18.14
N ALA A 118 -10.46 1.50 17.90
CA ALA A 118 -11.30 2.69 18.01
C ALA A 118 -11.21 3.54 16.73
N ASN A 119 -12.23 4.36 16.49
CA ASN A 119 -12.31 5.26 15.33
C ASN A 119 -12.13 4.54 13.98
N ILE A 120 -12.74 3.35 13.86
CA ILE A 120 -12.70 2.56 12.63
C ILE A 120 -13.57 3.27 11.59
N ALA A 121 -12.95 3.67 10.48
CA ALA A 121 -13.66 4.23 9.34
C ALA A 121 -14.49 3.12 8.68
N MET A 122 -15.81 3.31 8.58
CA MET A 122 -16.77 2.35 8.06
C MET A 122 -17.61 2.96 6.96
N VAL A 123 -18.11 2.13 6.05
CA VAL A 123 -19.09 2.52 5.03
C VAL A 123 -20.35 1.66 5.13
N ARG A 124 -21.44 2.15 4.56
CA ARG A 124 -22.69 1.38 4.42
C ARG A 124 -22.84 0.96 2.96
N THR A 125 -23.69 -0.02 2.71
CA THR A 125 -24.06 -0.43 1.33
C THR A 125 -24.69 0.70 0.52
N THR A 126 -25.26 1.70 1.20
CA THR A 126 -25.82 2.91 0.59
C THR A 126 -24.80 4.06 0.45
N THR A 127 -23.58 3.91 0.97
CA THR A 127 -22.54 4.94 0.87
C THR A 127 -22.08 5.05 -0.58
N PRO A 128 -22.14 6.24 -1.21
CA PRO A 128 -21.63 6.41 -2.56
C PRO A 128 -20.14 6.07 -2.63
N VAL A 129 -19.73 5.38 -3.69
CA VAL A 129 -18.33 4.95 -3.88
C VAL A 129 -17.35 6.12 -3.78
N TYR A 130 -17.71 7.30 -4.29
CA TYR A 130 -16.89 8.50 -4.16
C TYR A 130 -16.57 8.88 -2.71
N VAL A 131 -17.53 8.72 -1.79
CA VAL A 131 -17.30 8.98 -0.36
C VAL A 131 -16.30 7.98 0.20
N ALA A 132 -16.41 6.70 -0.18
CA ALA A 132 -15.43 5.67 0.19
C ALA A 132 -14.02 6.00 -0.34
N LEU A 133 -13.91 6.47 -1.60
CA LEU A 133 -12.64 6.96 -2.16
C LEU A 133 -12.04 8.09 -1.33
N GLY A 134 -12.85 9.06 -0.90
CA GLY A 134 -12.40 10.15 -0.02
C GLY A 134 -11.87 9.63 1.32
N ILE A 135 -12.55 8.64 1.93
CA ILE A 135 -12.09 8.01 3.17
C ILE A 135 -10.73 7.31 2.96
N PHE A 136 -10.55 6.58 1.86
CA PHE A 136 -9.27 5.95 1.52
C PHE A 136 -8.12 6.97 1.44
N VAL A 137 -8.34 8.10 0.76
CA VAL A 137 -7.34 9.17 0.62
C VAL A 137 -7.02 9.80 1.97
N GLN A 138 -8.03 10.13 2.77
CA GLN A 138 -7.88 10.81 4.05
C GLN A 138 -7.21 9.93 5.12
N HIS A 139 -7.69 8.69 5.28
CA HIS A 139 -7.25 7.81 6.36
C HIS A 139 -6.06 6.92 5.96
N ARG A 140 -5.71 6.88 4.66
CA ARG A 140 -4.64 6.05 4.09
C ARG A 140 -4.79 4.56 4.45
N VAL A 141 -6.03 4.08 4.43
CA VAL A 141 -6.37 2.67 4.62
C VAL A 141 -6.51 1.96 3.28
N SER A 142 -6.42 0.63 3.27
CA SER A 142 -6.53 -0.18 2.05
C SER A 142 -7.86 -0.89 1.87
N ALA A 143 -8.70 -0.91 2.91
CA ALA A 143 -10.03 -1.48 2.89
C ALA A 143 -10.94 -0.71 3.86
N LEU A 144 -12.24 -0.74 3.58
CA LEU A 144 -13.29 -0.20 4.45
C LEU A 144 -14.28 -1.33 4.74
N PRO A 145 -14.54 -1.62 6.03
CA PRO A 145 -15.62 -2.50 6.44
C PRO A 145 -17.00 -1.87 6.24
#